data_AF-A0A819Q2J8-F1
#
_entry.id   AF-A0A819Q2J8-F1
#
_cell.length_a   1.000
_cell.length_b   1.000
_cell.length_c   1.000
_cell.angle_alpha   90.00
_cell.angle_beta   90.00
_cell.angle_gamma   90.00
#
_symmetry.space_group_name_H-M   'P 1'
#
loop_
_entity.id
_entity.type
_entity.pdbx_description
1 polymer ?
#
loop_
_entity_poly.entity_id
_entity_poly.type
_entity_poly.pdbx_seq_one_letter_code
_entity_poly.pdbx_strand_id
1 'polypeptide(L)'
;MNWQYKQEHSLEQRRFESERIRRRYPDRIPVIVQPLLSSSSSSSSSSSSSSSSSSILSTSLFHSFPSSSSSCNEITLGRLENEKFLVPSELSFGQFAYNIRRRLRLRAEHALFFYIGLYGKQPILSSTMEMLYNENKDTDGFLYVCYADEKVFG
;
A
#
# COMPACT_ATOMS: atom_id res chain seq x y z
N MET A 1 4.44 6.14 -1.04
CA MET A 1 3.69 5.33 -0.04
C MET A 1 4.70 4.68 0.88
N ASN A 2 4.55 4.81 2.19
CA ASN A 2 5.43 4.18 3.18
C ASN A 2 4.67 3.02 3.84
N TRP A 3 5.16 1.80 3.63
CA TRP A 3 4.58 0.58 4.21
C TRP A 3 5.26 0.29 5.55
N GLN A 4 4.51 0.18 6.65
CA GLN A 4 5.11 -0.05 7.98
C GLN A 4 5.91 -1.36 8.02
N TYR A 5 5.36 -2.44 7.44
CA TYR A 5 6.04 -3.72 7.29
C TYR A 5 7.42 -3.64 6.60
N LYS A 6 7.63 -2.66 5.69
CA LYS A 6 8.93 -2.42 5.04
C LYS A 6 9.90 -1.59 5.89
N GLN A 7 9.42 -0.88 6.90
CA GLN A 7 10.25 -0.17 7.89
C GLN A 7 10.65 -1.11 9.03
N GLU A 8 9.76 -2.01 9.46
CA GLU A 8 10.02 -2.98 10.52
C GLU A 8 10.93 -4.14 10.06
N HIS A 9 10.93 -4.47 8.77
CA HIS A 9 11.72 -5.58 8.23
C HIS A 9 12.54 -5.20 6.98
N SER A 10 13.86 -5.43 7.06
CA SER A 10 14.81 -5.29 5.96
C SER A 10 14.43 -6.12 4.72
N LEU A 11 14.89 -5.70 3.53
CA LEU A 11 14.58 -6.37 2.25
C LEU A 11 14.92 -7.87 2.26
N GLU A 12 16.08 -8.24 2.80
CA GLU A 12 16.52 -9.64 2.91
C GLU A 12 15.65 -10.47 3.84
N GLN A 13 15.25 -9.91 4.99
CA GLN A 13 14.32 -10.55 5.93
C GLN A 13 12.97 -10.82 5.26
N ARG A 14 12.44 -9.84 4.52
CA ARG A 14 11.16 -9.99 3.80
C ARG A 14 11.26 -11.01 2.66
N ARG A 15 12.35 -11.01 1.86
CA ARG A 15 12.61 -12.06 0.86
C ARG A 15 12.66 -13.46 1.47
N PHE A 16 13.36 -13.61 2.59
CA PHE A 16 13.49 -14.91 3.24
C PHE A 16 12.17 -15.38 3.88
N GLU A 17 11.40 -14.47 4.46
CA GLU A 17 10.08 -14.77 5.03
C GLU A 17 9.06 -15.15 3.94
N SER A 18 8.96 -14.40 2.84
CA SER A 18 8.06 -14.73 1.73
C SER A 18 8.41 -16.08 1.09
N GLU A 19 9.71 -16.35 0.85
CA GLU A 19 10.18 -17.63 0.30
C GLU A 19 9.84 -18.79 1.24
N ARG A 20 10.04 -18.64 2.55
CA ARG A 20 9.66 -19.66 3.55
C ARG A 20 8.16 -19.90 3.59
N ILE A 21 7.35 -18.84 3.52
CA ILE A 21 5.89 -18.95 3.45
C ILE A 21 5.48 -19.70 2.18
N ARG A 22 6.02 -19.34 1.01
CA ARG A 22 5.74 -19.99 -0.27
C ARG A 22 6.21 -21.46 -0.32
N ARG A 23 7.35 -21.82 0.29
CA ARG A 23 7.76 -23.23 0.44
C ARG A 23 6.81 -24.03 1.35
N ARG A 24 6.30 -23.42 2.44
CA ARG A 24 5.46 -24.09 3.42
C ARG A 24 3.99 -24.18 3.00
N TYR A 25 3.53 -23.21 2.22
CA TYR A 25 2.16 -23.11 1.72
C TYR A 25 2.19 -22.68 0.23
N PRO A 26 2.47 -23.61 -0.70
CA PRO A 26 2.60 -23.28 -2.13
C PRO A 26 1.29 -22.78 -2.75
N ASP A 27 0.15 -23.31 -2.30
CA ASP A 27 -1.20 -22.92 -2.73
C ASP A 27 -1.71 -21.65 -2.01
N ARG A 28 -0.86 -21.00 -1.20
CA ARG A 28 -1.20 -19.75 -0.52
C ARG A 28 -0.24 -18.63 -0.88
N ILE A 29 -0.79 -17.44 -0.86
CA ILE A 29 -0.14 -16.21 -1.29
C ILE A 29 0.00 -15.32 -0.07
N PRO A 30 1.22 -14.87 0.26
CA PRO A 30 1.45 -13.93 1.34
C PRO A 30 1.07 -12.51 0.88
N VAL A 31 0.01 -11.98 1.48
CA VAL A 31 -0.55 -10.65 1.17
C VAL A 31 -0.39 -9.74 2.39
N ILE A 32 0.16 -8.55 2.17
CA ILE A 32 0.25 -7.49 3.17
C ILE A 32 -0.88 -6.51 2.90
N VAL A 33 -1.78 -6.35 3.87
CA VAL A 33 -2.91 -5.41 3.81
C VAL A 33 -2.70 -4.31 4.83
N GLN A 34 -2.61 -3.05 4.38
CA GLN A 34 -2.54 -1.87 5.24
C GLN A 34 -3.56 -0.81 4.78
N PRO A 35 -4.06 0.06 5.67
CA PRO A 35 -4.85 1.22 5.25
C PRO A 35 -4.02 2.12 4.34
N LEU A 36 -4.63 2.66 3.29
CA LEU A 36 -4.00 3.64 2.42
C LEU A 36 -3.85 4.95 3.21
N LEU A 37 -2.62 5.22 3.68
CA LEU A 37 -2.27 6.53 4.18
C LEU A 37 -2.43 7.54 3.03
N SER A 38 -3.44 8.41 3.15
CA SER A 38 -3.70 9.53 2.25
C SER A 38 -2.62 10.62 2.42
N SER A 39 -1.37 10.25 2.10
CA SER A 39 -0.23 11.14 2.12
C SER A 39 -0.35 12.09 0.93
N SER A 40 -0.57 13.38 1.22
CA SER A 40 -0.73 14.45 0.23
C SER A 40 0.15 14.29 -1.01
N SER A 41 -0.51 14.32 -2.16
CA SER A 41 0.00 14.67 -3.50
C SER A 41 1.52 14.65 -3.67
N SER A 42 2.05 13.52 -4.14
CA SER A 42 3.25 13.57 -4.99
C SER A 42 2.78 13.61 -6.44
N SER A 43 2.43 14.82 -6.89
CA SER A 43 2.09 15.08 -8.29
C SER A 43 3.19 14.53 -9.21
N SER A 44 2.79 13.89 -10.31
CA SER A 44 3.77 13.43 -11.30
C SER A 44 4.35 14.64 -12.02
N SER A 45 5.68 14.77 -11.97
CA SER A 45 6.41 15.59 -12.94
C SER A 45 7.68 14.84 -13.33
N SER A 46 7.59 14.12 -14.43
CA SER A 46 8.72 13.40 -15.02
C SER A 46 9.47 14.32 -15.97
N SER A 47 10.77 14.50 -15.74
CA SER A 47 11.70 14.69 -16.85
C SER A 47 13.11 14.33 -16.43
N SER A 48 13.83 13.65 -17.32
CA SER A 48 15.19 13.15 -17.09
C SER A 48 16.18 13.94 -17.95
N SER A 49 17.26 14.45 -17.35
CA SER A 49 18.57 14.49 -18.02
C SER A 49 19.69 14.88 -17.06
N SER A 50 20.93 14.60 -17.46
CA SER A 50 22.13 14.78 -16.62
C SER A 50 22.99 15.99 -17.05
N SER A 51 23.65 16.58 -16.05
CA SER A 51 25.01 17.17 -16.10
C SER A 51 25.21 18.70 -15.99
N SER A 52 26.04 19.05 -15.00
CA SER A 52 27.02 20.15 -14.91
C SER A 52 26.64 21.60 -14.53
N SER A 53 26.91 21.89 -13.25
CA SER A 53 27.82 22.96 -12.75
C SER A 53 27.39 24.44 -12.58
N SER A 54 27.79 24.94 -11.39
CA SER A 54 28.22 26.31 -11.03
C SER A 54 27.22 27.35 -10.47
N SER A 55 27.21 27.41 -9.13
CA SER A 55 27.56 28.60 -8.31
C SER A 55 26.56 29.77 -8.07
N ILE A 56 26.17 29.93 -6.79
CA ILE A 56 25.78 31.14 -6.01
C ILE A 56 24.89 32.22 -6.67
N LEU A 57 23.83 32.76 -6.05
CA LEU A 57 23.60 33.17 -4.63
C LEU A 57 22.21 32.65 -4.13
N SER A 58 21.60 32.99 -2.98
CA SER A 58 21.90 33.97 -1.92
C SER A 58 21.30 33.59 -0.54
N THR A 59 21.70 34.37 0.47
CA THR A 59 21.12 34.63 1.81
C THR A 59 19.71 34.14 2.16
N SER A 60 19.66 33.40 3.26
CA SER A 60 18.50 33.11 4.12
C SER A 60 17.70 34.35 4.52
N LEU A 61 16.36 34.20 4.56
CA LEU A 61 15.51 34.92 5.51
C LEU A 61 14.45 33.96 6.05
N PHE A 62 14.71 33.43 7.25
CA PHE A 62 13.78 32.59 8.00
C PHE A 62 12.44 33.33 8.18
N HIS A 63 11.41 32.88 7.46
CA HIS A 63 10.03 33.00 7.95
C HIS A 63 9.59 31.60 8.34
N SER A 64 9.65 31.33 9.64
CA SER A 64 9.10 30.13 10.24
C SER A 64 7.62 30.04 9.87
N PHE A 65 7.27 29.17 8.93
CA PHE A 65 5.88 28.79 8.74
C PHE A 65 5.41 28.16 10.07
N PRO A 66 4.33 28.68 10.68
CA PRO A 66 3.82 28.08 11.89
C PRO A 66 3.42 26.63 11.57
N SER A 67 3.85 25.70 12.41
CA SER A 67 3.19 24.40 12.53
C SER A 67 1.79 24.60 13.10
N SER A 68 0.90 25.17 12.29
CA SER A 68 -0.52 24.98 12.49
C SER A 68 -0.80 23.51 12.30
N SER A 69 -1.06 22.87 13.44
CA SER A 69 -1.58 21.51 13.55
C SER A 69 -2.81 21.34 12.67
N SER A 70 -2.59 20.95 11.41
CA SER A 70 -3.57 20.17 10.67
C SER A 70 -3.42 18.73 11.11
N SER A 71 -4.00 18.44 12.28
CA SER A 71 -4.51 17.11 12.60
C SER A 71 -5.68 16.82 11.64
N CYS A 72 -5.36 16.68 10.36
CA CYS A 72 -6.32 16.34 9.32
C CYS A 72 -6.58 14.84 9.41
N ASN A 73 -7.39 14.50 10.42
CA ASN A 73 -8.13 13.27 10.60
C ASN A 73 -7.39 12.01 10.17
N GLU A 74 -6.77 11.34 11.14
CA GLU A 74 -6.52 9.90 11.04
C GLU A 74 -7.85 9.24 10.64
N ILE A 75 -7.97 8.85 9.37
CA ILE A 75 -9.14 8.15 8.84
C ILE A 75 -9.23 6.86 9.64
N THR A 76 -10.11 6.84 10.65
CA THR A 76 -10.12 5.81 11.69
C THR A 76 -10.85 4.55 11.21
N LEU A 77 -10.62 4.18 9.94
CA LEU A 77 -10.79 2.83 9.45
C LEU A 77 -10.04 1.90 10.41
N GLY A 78 -10.79 1.11 11.16
CA GLY A 78 -10.28 0.37 12.32
C GLY A 78 -8.98 -0.38 11.97
N ARG A 79 -7.89 -0.06 12.68
CA ARG A 79 -6.58 -0.64 12.41
C ARG A 79 -6.67 -2.16 12.55
N LEU A 80 -6.39 -2.87 11.45
CA LEU A 80 -6.37 -4.33 11.45
C LEU A 80 -5.34 -4.82 12.48
N GLU A 81 -5.75 -5.77 13.32
CA GLU A 81 -4.93 -6.49 14.29
C GLU A 81 -3.67 -7.14 13.67
N ASN A 82 -3.76 -7.50 12.39
CA ASN A 82 -2.76 -8.22 11.63
C ASN A 82 -2.77 -7.71 10.18
N GLU A 83 -1.62 -7.31 9.65
CA GLU A 83 -1.47 -6.95 8.23
C GLU A 83 -1.13 -8.14 7.32
N LYS A 84 -0.66 -9.26 7.89
CA LYS A 84 -0.24 -10.46 7.13
C LYS A 84 -1.42 -11.41 6.92
N PHE A 85 -1.83 -11.58 5.67
CA PHE A 85 -2.91 -12.47 5.24
C PHE A 85 -2.38 -13.60 4.33
N LEU A 86 -2.92 -14.81 4.52
CA LEU A 86 -2.52 -16.05 3.83
C LEU A 86 -3.67 -16.57 2.97
N VAL A 87 -3.77 -16.04 1.75
CA VAL A 87 -4.92 -16.19 0.86
C VAL A 87 -4.69 -17.34 -0.13
N PRO A 88 -5.67 -18.22 -0.44
CA PRO A 88 -5.48 -19.28 -1.45
C PRO A 88 -5.24 -18.71 -2.85
N SER A 89 -4.46 -19.39 -3.68
CA SER A 89 -4.26 -19.06 -5.10
C SER A 89 -5.55 -19.09 -5.91
N GLU A 90 -6.39 -20.11 -5.67
CA GLU A 90 -7.70 -20.32 -6.31
C GLU A 90 -8.76 -19.28 -5.91
N LEU A 91 -8.55 -18.54 -4.82
CA LEU A 91 -9.53 -17.57 -4.33
C LEU A 91 -9.53 -16.32 -5.23
N SER A 92 -10.72 -15.79 -5.54
CA SER A 92 -10.85 -14.54 -6.30
C SER A 92 -10.70 -13.31 -5.41
N PHE A 93 -10.25 -12.19 -5.99
CA PHE A 93 -10.06 -10.95 -5.23
C PHE A 93 -11.37 -10.45 -4.59
N GLY A 94 -12.52 -10.63 -5.23
CA GLY A 94 -13.81 -10.26 -4.65
C GLY A 94 -14.14 -11.00 -3.34
N GLN A 95 -13.80 -12.29 -3.24
CA GLN A 95 -13.94 -13.05 -2.00
C GLN A 95 -12.98 -12.53 -0.91
N PHE A 96 -11.75 -12.18 -1.29
CA PHE A 96 -10.77 -11.62 -0.35
C PHE A 96 -11.21 -10.25 0.19
N ALA A 97 -11.61 -9.33 -0.68
CA ALA A 97 -12.11 -8.01 -0.33
C ALA A 97 -13.31 -8.08 0.65
N TYR A 98 -14.24 -9.01 0.42
CA TYR A 98 -15.38 -9.26 1.31
C TYR A 98 -14.94 -9.71 2.72
N ASN A 99 -13.92 -10.56 2.83
CA ASN A 99 -13.37 -10.97 4.12
C ASN A 99 -12.73 -9.80 4.88
N ILE A 100 -11.97 -8.94 4.20
CA ILE A 100 -11.38 -7.74 4.82
C ILE A 100 -12.47 -6.76 5.28
N ARG A 101 -13.48 -6.48 4.44
CA ARG A 101 -14.62 -5.60 4.80
C ARG A 101 -15.36 -6.08 6.06
N ARG A 102 -15.54 -7.40 6.21
CA ARG A 102 -16.14 -8.01 7.41
C ARG A 102 -15.25 -7.89 8.66
N ARG A 103 -13.93 -8.01 8.53
CA ARG A 103 -12.99 -7.80 9.64
C ARG A 103 -13.04 -6.37 10.18
N LEU A 104 -13.14 -5.38 9.29
CA LEU A 104 -13.29 -3.97 9.63
C LEU A 104 -14.68 -3.60 10.21
N ARG A 105 -15.62 -4.56 10.30
CA ARG A 105 -17.03 -4.34 10.72
C ARG A 105 -17.75 -3.20 9.99
N LEU A 106 -17.36 -2.94 8.73
CA LEU A 106 -17.94 -1.87 7.92
C LEU A 106 -19.40 -2.17 7.55
N ARG A 107 -20.25 -1.15 7.64
CA ARG A 107 -21.66 -1.24 7.22
C ARG A 107 -21.80 -1.41 5.71
N ALA A 108 -22.99 -1.86 5.28
CA ALA A 108 -23.36 -1.96 3.87
C ALA A 108 -23.24 -0.61 3.13
N GLU A 109 -23.50 0.48 3.84
CA GLU A 109 -23.47 1.88 3.38
C GLU A 109 -22.08 2.37 2.96
N HIS A 110 -21.00 1.83 3.54
CA HIS A 110 -19.63 2.30 3.27
C HIS A 110 -19.00 1.52 2.11
N ALA A 111 -18.68 2.20 1.01
CA ALA A 111 -17.84 1.64 -0.05
C ALA A 111 -16.37 1.56 0.41
N LEU A 112 -15.73 0.41 0.15
CA LEU A 112 -14.32 0.20 0.47
C LEU A 112 -13.57 -0.13 -0.83
N PHE A 113 -12.62 0.73 -1.18
CA PHE A 113 -11.79 0.61 -2.36
C PHE A 113 -10.49 -0.11 -2.03
N PHE A 114 -10.00 -0.90 -2.97
CA PHE A 114 -8.75 -1.65 -2.85
C PHE A 114 -7.83 -1.32 -4.01
N TYR A 115 -6.53 -1.27 -3.72
CA TYR A 115 -5.49 -1.00 -4.68
C TYR A 115 -4.31 -1.96 -4.46
N ILE A 116 -3.67 -2.40 -5.55
CA ILE A 116 -2.52 -3.29 -5.52
C ILE A 116 -1.29 -2.55 -6.05
N GLY A 117 -0.15 -2.77 -5.39
CA GLY A 117 1.13 -2.19 -5.75
C GLY A 117 1.25 -0.70 -5.37
N LEU A 118 2.31 -0.05 -5.86
CA LEU A 118 2.65 1.34 -5.51
C LEU A 118 1.91 2.40 -6.35
N TYR A 119 1.42 2.01 -7.52
CA TYR A 119 0.82 2.90 -8.53
C TYR A 119 -0.72 2.91 -8.50
N GLY A 120 -1.33 2.33 -7.47
CA GLY A 120 -2.78 2.41 -7.25
C GLY A 120 -3.62 1.58 -8.23
N LYS A 121 -3.16 0.40 -8.67
CA LYS A 121 -3.94 -0.45 -9.60
C LYS A 121 -5.18 -1.01 -8.92
N GLN A 122 -6.37 -0.74 -9.44
CA GLN A 122 -7.57 -1.42 -8.97
C GLN A 122 -7.57 -2.89 -9.46
N PRO A 123 -7.70 -3.87 -8.55
CA PRO A 123 -7.76 -5.28 -8.92
C PRO A 123 -9.14 -5.65 -9.47
N ILE A 124 -9.17 -6.54 -10.45
CA ILE A 124 -10.41 -7.09 -11.01
C ILE A 124 -10.97 -8.12 -10.01
N LEU A 125 -12.23 -7.95 -9.59
CA LEU A 125 -12.90 -8.84 -8.62
C LEU A 125 -12.95 -10.31 -9.07
N SER A 126 -12.99 -10.54 -10.40
CA SER A 126 -12.99 -11.85 -11.05
C SER A 126 -11.58 -12.47 -11.20
N SER A 127 -10.51 -11.70 -11.02
CA SER A 127 -9.15 -12.24 -11.06
C SER A 127 -8.84 -13.08 -9.82
N THR A 128 -8.09 -14.16 -10.02
CA THR A 128 -7.53 -14.97 -8.94
C THR A 128 -6.41 -14.21 -8.22
N MET A 129 -6.22 -14.51 -6.94
CA MET A 129 -5.10 -13.96 -6.17
C MET A 129 -3.75 -14.34 -6.78
N GLU A 130 -3.65 -15.48 -7.46
CA GLU A 130 -2.43 -15.94 -8.14
C GLU A 130 -2.01 -15.06 -9.32
N MET A 131 -2.93 -14.68 -10.21
CA MET A 131 -2.62 -13.76 -11.31
C MET A 131 -2.17 -12.41 -10.73
N LEU A 132 -2.94 -11.86 -9.79
CA LEU A 132 -2.64 -10.59 -9.13
C LEU A 132 -1.29 -10.63 -8.41
N TYR A 133 -0.94 -11.75 -7.77
CA TYR A 133 0.37 -11.93 -7.16
C TYR A 133 1.49 -11.97 -8.19
N ASN A 134 1.38 -12.78 -9.24
CA ASN A 134 2.48 -12.93 -10.19
C ASN A 134 2.76 -11.65 -10.99
N GLU A 135 1.73 -10.87 -11.32
CA GLU A 135 1.89 -9.59 -12.02
C GLU A 135 2.27 -8.40 -11.12
N ASN A 136 1.91 -8.41 -9.83
CA ASN A 136 1.99 -7.21 -8.98
C ASN A 136 2.74 -7.40 -7.64
N LYS A 137 3.33 -8.58 -7.38
CA LYS A 137 4.25 -8.81 -6.25
C LYS A 137 5.50 -7.93 -6.35
N ASP A 138 6.05 -7.59 -5.20
CA ASP A 138 7.30 -6.84 -5.12
C ASP A 138 8.53 -7.77 -5.26
N THR A 139 9.70 -7.16 -5.38
CA THR A 139 11.03 -7.80 -5.34
C THR A 139 11.27 -8.65 -4.10
N ASP A 140 10.57 -8.35 -3.01
CA ASP A 140 10.59 -9.12 -1.76
C ASP A 140 9.65 -10.34 -1.75
N GLY A 141 8.77 -10.50 -2.75
CA GLY A 141 7.85 -11.64 -2.83
C GLY A 141 6.59 -11.54 -1.96
N PHE A 142 6.25 -10.37 -1.42
CA PHE A 142 4.92 -10.12 -0.86
C PHE A 142 4.01 -9.38 -1.86
N LEU A 143 2.70 -9.62 -1.77
CA LEU A 143 1.69 -8.79 -2.45
C LEU A 143 1.29 -7.64 -1.53
N TYR A 144 1.56 -6.41 -1.96
CA TYR A 144 1.14 -5.21 -1.22
C TYR A 144 -0.22 -4.73 -1.71
N VAL A 145 -1.20 -4.76 -0.81
CA VAL A 145 -2.59 -4.33 -1.05
C VAL A 145 -2.95 -3.27 -0.03
N CYS A 146 -3.54 -2.16 -0.47
CA CYS A 146 -4.05 -1.14 0.43
C CYS A 146 -5.54 -0.89 0.20
N TYR A 147 -6.20 -0.35 1.23
CA TYR A 147 -7.62 -0.02 1.18
C TYR A 147 -7.90 1.41 1.65
N ALA A 148 -8.93 2.03 1.07
CA ALA A 148 -9.43 3.35 1.45
C ALA A 148 -10.97 3.36 1.40
N ASP A 149 -11.62 4.16 2.22
CA ASP A 149 -12.97 4.62 1.91
C ASP A 149 -12.91 5.78 0.89
N GLU A 150 -14.03 6.04 0.22
CA GLU A 150 -14.16 7.20 -0.69
C GLU A 150 -13.96 8.50 0.12
N LYS A 151 -13.29 9.56 -0.35
CA LYS A 151 -13.18 10.07 -1.72
C LYS A 151 -11.97 11.01 -1.81
N VAL A 152 -10.89 10.64 -2.51
CA VAL A 152 -9.63 11.45 -2.58
C VAL A 152 -9.32 12.03 -3.96
N PHE A 153 -10.18 11.80 -4.96
CA PHE A 153 -10.13 12.49 -6.25
C PHE A 153 -11.52 13.00 -6.62
N GLY A 154 -11.75 14.26 -6.29
CA GLY A 154 -12.79 15.14 -6.83
C GLY A 154 -12.13 16.44 -7.27
#